data_AF-A0A3N5FZW0-F1
#
_entry.id   AF-A0A3N5FZW0-F1
#
_cell.length_a   1.000
_cell.length_b   1.000
_cell.length_c   1.000
_cell.angle_alpha   90.00
_cell.angle_beta   90.00
_cell.angle_gamma   90.00
#
_symmetry.space_group_name_H-M   'P 1'
#
loop_
_entity.id
_entity.type
_entity.pdbx_description
1 polymer ?
#
loop_
_entity_poly.entity_id
_entity_poly.type
_entity_poly.pdbx_seq_one_letter_code
_entity_poly.pdbx_strand_id
1 'polypeptide(L)' 'MYLPKHFEESRPQVLHELIRRHPLGVLVAMTPEGLDASHVPFETDPEPAPCGVLRCHVARAN' A
#
# COMPACT_ATOMS: atom_id res chain seq x y z
N MET A 1 -5.93 -3.22 -11.29
CA MET A 1 -6.98 -2.35 -11.87
C MET A 1 -6.37 -1.50 -12.96
N TYR A 2 -7.14 -1.18 -14.00
CA TYR A 2 -6.68 -0.27 -15.07
C TYR A 2 -6.68 1.17 -14.56
N LEU A 3 -5.55 1.88 -14.71
CA LEU A 3 -5.43 3.32 -14.45
C LEU A 3 -5.18 4.04 -15.79
N PRO A 4 -6.16 4.80 -16.32
CA PRO A 4 -5.94 5.59 -17.52
C PRO A 4 -4.80 6.60 -17.30
N LYS A 5 -3.96 6.82 -18.32
CA LYS A 5 -2.79 7.74 -18.24
C LYS A 5 -3.13 9.15 -17.73
N HIS A 6 -4.33 9.64 -18.04
CA HIS A 6 -4.78 10.95 -17.59
C HIS A 6 -4.93 11.05 -16.06
N PHE A 7 -5.12 9.92 -15.38
CA PHE A 7 -5.25 9.83 -13.92
C PHE A 7 -3.98 9.28 -13.25
N GLU A 8 -2.90 9.09 -14.00
CA GLU A 8 -1.63 8.63 -13.44
C GLU A 8 -1.00 9.74 -12.60
N GLU A 9 -0.77 9.45 -11.32
CA GLU A 9 0.03 10.28 -10.43
C GLU A 9 1.31 9.53 -10.09
N SER A 10 2.46 10.15 -10.34
CA SER A 10 3.77 9.53 -10.19
C SER A 10 4.67 10.24 -9.17
N ARG A 11 4.21 11.36 -8.58
CA ARG A 11 4.97 12.13 -7.58
C ARG A 11 4.85 11.45 -6.22
N PRO A 12 5.94 10.90 -5.64
CA PRO A 12 5.88 10.16 -4.38
C PRO A 12 5.31 10.99 -3.22
N GLN A 13 5.56 12.31 -3.18
CA GLN A 13 5.06 13.16 -2.10
C GLN A 13 3.52 13.25 -2.10
N VAL A 14 2.91 13.30 -3.29
CA VAL A 14 1.44 13.35 -3.43
C VAL A 14 0.84 12.00 -3.03
N LEU A 15 1.45 10.91 -3.49
CA LEU A 15 1.01 9.55 -3.16
C LEU A 15 1.15 9.26 -1.65
N HIS A 16 2.27 9.62 -1.03
CA HIS A 16 2.46 9.44 0.42
C HIS A 16 1.45 10.27 1.24
N GLU A 17 1.15 11.50 0.81
CA GLU A 17 0.12 12.32 1.46
C GLU A 17 -1.28 11.69 1.34
N LEU A 18 -1.61 11.10 0.19
CA LEU A 18 -2.86 10.35 0.00
C LEU A 18 -2.96 9.18 1.00
N ILE A 19 -1.88 8.41 1.15
CA ILE A 19 -1.82 7.29 2.09
C ILE A 19 -1.98 7.77 3.54
N ARG A 20 -1.33 8.86 3.94
CA ARG A 20 -1.48 9.43 5.30
C ARG A 20 -2.92 9.86 5.60
N ARG A 21 -3.61 10.44 4.62
CA ARG A 21 -5.01 10.88 4.76
C ARG A 21 -6.00 9.70 4.75
N HIS A 22 -5.66 8.64 4.04
CA HIS A 22 -6.49 7.45 3.86
C HIS A 22 -5.68 6.18 4.15
N PRO A 23 -5.38 5.87 5.43
CA PRO A 23 -4.43 4.83 5.78
C PRO A 23 -4.97 3.41 5.58
N LEU A 24 -6.26 3.22 5.33
CA LEU A 24 -6.82 1.89 5.10
C LEU A 24 -6.54 1.45 3.66
N GLY A 25 -5.81 0.34 3.50
CA GLY A 25 -5.52 -0.27 2.20
C GLY A 25 -5.79 -1.78 2.20
N VAL A 26 -5.42 -2.43 1.10
CA VAL A 26 -5.52 -3.89 0.94
C VAL A 26 -4.13 -4.46 0.67
N LEU A 27 -3.65 -5.32 1.57
CA LEU A 27 -2.48 -6.15 1.34
C LEU A 27 -2.91 -7.36 0.51
N VAL A 28 -2.45 -7.43 -0.74
CA VAL A 28 -2.71 -8.57 -1.63
C VAL A 28 -1.42 -9.39 -1.75
N ALA A 29 -1.49 -10.67 -1.38
CA ALA A 29 -0.36 -11.59 -1.44
C ALA A 29 -0.74 -12.86 -2.21
N MET A 30 0.23 -13.41 -2.94
CA MET A 30 0.09 -14.76 -3.51
C MET A 30 0.61 -15.78 -2.49
N THR A 31 -0.25 -16.70 -2.10
CA THR A 31 0.02 -17.81 -1.17
C THR A 31 -0.02 -19.14 -1.94
N PRO A 32 0.43 -20.26 -1.34
CA PRO A 32 0.26 -21.59 -1.94
C PRO A 32 -1.20 -21.95 -2.24
N GLU A 33 -2.14 -21.40 -1.46
CA GLU A 33 -3.59 -21.62 -1.60
C GLU A 33 -4.26 -20.65 -2.60
N GLY A 34 -3.51 -19.67 -3.11
CA GLY A 34 -3.99 -18.66 -4.06
C GLY A 34 -3.81 -17.23 -3.56
N LEU A 35 -4.61 -16.31 -4.10
CA LEU A 35 -4.56 -14.90 -3.71
C LEU A 35 -5.26 -14.68 -2.36
N ASP A 36 -4.54 -14.09 -1.40
CA ASP A 36 -5.09 -13.55 -0.16
C ASP A 36 -5.14 -12.02 -0.22
N ALA A 37 -6.21 -11.43 0.30
CA ALA A 37 -6.45 -9.99 0.29
C ALA A 37 -6.96 -9.51 1.65
N SER A 38 -6.06 -8.91 2.43
CA SER A 38 -6.32 -8.47 3.81
C SER A 38 -6.46 -6.95 3.88
N HIS A 39 -7.58 -6.45 4.39
CA HIS A 39 -7.80 -5.01 4.62
C HIS A 39 -7.13 -4.59 5.93
N VAL A 40 -6.11 -3.72 5.86
CA VAL A 40 -5.34 -3.30 7.03
C VAL A 40 -4.94 -1.82 6.95
N PRO A 41 -4.78 -1.14 8.09
CA PRO A 41 -4.15 0.18 8.13
C PRO A 41 -2.66 0.11 7.74
N PHE A 42 -2.21 1.13 7.04
CA PHE A 42 -0.81 1.35 6.67
C PHE A 42 -0.28 2.67 7.23
N GLU A 43 0.97 2.63 7.68
CA GLU A 43 1.78 3.80 7.97
C GLU A 43 2.84 3.94 6.86
N THR A 44 3.01 5.17 6.35
CA THR A 44 4.00 5.46 5.31
C THR A 44 5.20 6.19 5.89
N ASP A 45 6.37 5.61 5.66
CA ASP A 45 7.67 6.19 5.93
C ASP A 45 8.31 6.56 4.58
N PRO A 46 8.68 7.84 4.35
CA PRO A 46 9.25 8.26 3.07
C PRO A 46 10.67 7.73 2.81
N GLU A 47 11.33 7.12 3.81
CA GLU A 47 12.68 6.57 3.67
C GLU A 47 12.67 5.03 3.61
N PRO A 48 13.57 4.43 2.78
CA PRO A 48 14.50 5.08 1.86
C PRO A 48 13.84 5.52 0.54
N ALA A 49 14.36 6.60 -0.06
CA ALA A 49 13.91 7.09 -1.36
C ALA A 49 14.10 6.04 -2.48
N PRO A 50 13.28 6.08 -3.56
CA PRO A 50 12.27 7.10 -3.86
C PRO A 50 10.86 6.82 -3.29
N CYS A 51 10.59 5.58 -2.84
CA CYS A 51 9.23 5.14 -2.46
C CYS A 51 9.04 4.94 -0.96
N GLY A 52 10.12 4.81 -0.18
CA GLY A 52 10.02 4.58 1.25
C GLY A 52 9.54 3.18 1.63
N VAL A 53 8.91 3.08 2.81
CA VAL A 53 8.39 1.85 3.40
C VAL A 53 6.92 2.03 3.79
N LEU A 54 6.10 1.02 3.50
CA LEU A 54 4.77 0.86 4.07
C LEU A 54 4.81 -0.16 5.19
N ARG A 55 4.38 0.26 6.38
CA ARG A 55 4.26 -0.61 7.56
C ARG A 55 2.79 -0.91 7.80
N CYS A 56 2.47 -2.16 8.06
CA CYS A 56 1.16 -2.60 8.53
C CYS A 56 1.34 -3.73 9.53
N HIS A 57 0.30 -4.00 10.32
CA HIS A 57 0.30 -5.10 11.28
C HIS A 57 -0.72 -6.14 10.85
N VAL A 58 -0.26 -7.38 10.66
CA VAL A 58 -1.09 -8.54 10.39
C VAL A 58 -0.78 -9.56 11.47
N ALA A 59 -1.81 -10.01 12.20
CA ALA A 59 -1.63 -11.11 13.13
C ALA A 59 -1.25 -12.36 12.33
N ARG A 60 -0.16 -13.02 12.71
CA ARG A 60 0.14 -14.34 12.15
C ARG A 60 -0.98 -15.28 12.59
N ALA A 61 -1.59 -16.00 11.64
CA ALA A 61 -2.40 -17.15 12.00
C ALA A 61 -1.50 -18.11 12.80
N ASN A 62 -1.84 -18.37 14.06
CA ASN A 62 -1.22 -19.41 14.88
C ASN A 62 -1.69 -20.78 14.41
#